data_AF-A0A840XR63-F1
#
_entry.id   AF-A0A840XR63-F1
#
_cell.length_a   1.000
_cell.length_b   1.000
_cell.length_c   1.000
_cell.angle_alpha   90.00
_cell.angle_beta   90.00
_cell.angle_gamma   90.00
#
_symmetry.space_group_name_H-M   'P 1'
#
loop_
_entity.id
_entity.type
_entity.pdbx_description
1 polymer ?
#
loop_
_entity_poly.entity_id
_entity_poly.type
_entity_poly.pdbx_seq_one_letter_code
_entity_poly.pdbx_strand_id
1 'polypeptide(L)'
;MRCRALALLALLAFAGTAAEATRATLRASRPGAPPLVLQAVAVGDRWTILVQEGGVEAQRIEVESDLPEVRPRLADANGDRAADLWVPVIGGNVNTAWDLWLMRPEEARFRRAGELSGLGFSRDGAGRLVALARDGCCAMSYLFHDFDAEGRLRELFAIERRLDTPGRGACTGQPIAIAPPASALRETCALTAGALPGRRLAVP
;
A
#
# COMPACT_ATOMS: atom_id res chain seq x y z
N MET A 1 50.84 -32.97 -45.60
CA MET A 1 49.40 -33.16 -45.90
C MET A 1 48.73 -33.60 -44.61
N ARG A 2 47.94 -32.71 -43.97
CA ARG A 2 46.47 -32.81 -43.81
C ARG A 2 46.07 -34.13 -43.11
N CYS A 3 45.55 -34.12 -41.89
CA CYS A 3 44.18 -33.67 -41.64
C CYS A 3 43.99 -33.12 -40.22
N ARG A 4 43.34 -31.96 -40.14
CA ARG A 4 42.90 -31.27 -38.92
C ARG A 4 41.49 -31.76 -38.54
N ALA A 5 41.28 -31.88 -37.23
CA ALA A 5 40.12 -31.52 -36.42
C ALA A 5 38.69 -31.70 -36.96
N LEU A 6 37.81 -32.24 -36.10
CA LEU A 6 36.51 -31.60 -35.77
C LEU A 6 35.89 -32.29 -34.54
N ALA A 7 36.17 -31.75 -33.35
CA ALA A 7 35.31 -31.91 -32.18
C ALA A 7 34.50 -30.61 -32.08
N LEU A 8 33.24 -30.65 -32.47
CA LEU A 8 32.32 -29.53 -32.35
C LEU A 8 31.77 -29.54 -30.92
N LEU A 9 32.31 -28.67 -30.05
CA LEU A 9 31.67 -28.36 -28.77
C LEU A 9 30.44 -27.50 -29.08
N ALA A 10 29.25 -28.06 -28.89
CA ALA A 10 28.02 -27.29 -28.81
C ALA A 10 28.01 -26.52 -27.48
N LEU A 11 28.40 -25.25 -27.53
CA LEU A 11 28.13 -24.29 -26.46
C LEU A 11 26.64 -23.98 -26.48
N LEU A 12 25.88 -24.71 -25.65
CA LEU A 12 24.53 -24.31 -25.25
C LEU A 12 24.65 -23.03 -24.43
N ALA A 13 24.39 -21.89 -25.08
CA ALA A 13 24.14 -20.64 -24.40
C ALA A 13 22.86 -20.79 -23.58
N PHE A 14 23.00 -20.97 -22.27
CA PHE A 14 21.94 -20.68 -21.31
C PHE A 14 21.68 -19.17 -21.34
N ALA A 15 20.87 -18.72 -22.31
CA ALA A 15 20.19 -17.45 -22.23
C ALA A 15 19.11 -17.58 -21.15
N GLY A 16 19.52 -17.48 -19.89
CA GLY A 16 18.57 -17.21 -18.81
C GLY A 16 17.85 -15.92 -19.19
N THR A 17 16.54 -15.99 -19.36
CA THR A 17 15.70 -14.80 -19.51
C THR A 17 15.88 -13.99 -18.24
N ALA A 18 16.71 -12.94 -18.29
CA ALA A 18 16.72 -11.95 -17.24
C ALA A 18 15.31 -11.38 -17.17
N ALA A 19 14.58 -11.73 -16.11
CA ALA A 19 13.24 -11.20 -15.88
C ALA A 19 13.30 -9.68 -16.01
N GLU A 20 12.47 -9.11 -16.87
CA GLU A 20 12.46 -7.68 -17.12
C GLU A 20 12.00 -6.98 -15.82
N ALA A 21 12.89 -6.21 -15.21
CA ALA A 21 12.61 -5.55 -13.94
C ALA A 21 11.51 -4.50 -14.11
N THR A 22 10.44 -4.57 -13.31
CA THR A 22 9.43 -3.49 -13.25
C THR A 22 10.07 -2.24 -12.63
N ARG A 23 9.82 -1.06 -13.20
CA ARG A 23 10.35 0.21 -12.68
C ARG A 23 9.27 1.26 -12.50
N ALA A 24 9.46 2.13 -11.50
CA ALA A 24 8.66 3.32 -11.31
C ALA A 24 9.51 4.46 -10.75
N THR A 25 9.24 5.68 -11.20
CA THR A 25 9.78 6.90 -10.59
C THR A 25 8.61 7.67 -9.98
N LEU A 26 8.67 7.95 -8.69
CA LEU A 26 7.64 8.68 -7.94
C LEU A 26 8.22 9.99 -7.42
N ARG A 27 7.38 11.02 -7.27
CA ARG A 27 7.76 12.32 -6.72
C ARG A 27 6.92 12.62 -5.49
N ALA A 28 7.52 12.49 -4.31
CA ALA A 28 6.83 12.62 -3.04
C ALA A 28 6.89 14.08 -2.54
N SER A 29 5.74 14.74 -2.56
CA SER A 29 5.59 16.10 -2.04
C SER A 29 5.75 16.12 -0.52
N ARG A 30 6.39 17.17 -0.01
CA ARG A 30 6.48 17.44 1.42
C ARG A 30 6.28 18.93 1.71
N PRO A 31 5.52 19.31 2.76
CA PRO A 31 5.28 20.71 3.07
C PRO A 31 6.58 21.47 3.36
N GLY A 32 6.73 22.66 2.77
CA GLY A 32 7.83 23.58 3.09
C GLY A 32 9.21 23.18 2.57
N ALA A 33 9.36 22.09 1.82
CA ALA A 33 10.64 21.65 1.27
C ALA A 33 10.50 21.06 -0.15
N PRO A 34 11.60 20.99 -0.93
CA PRO A 34 11.58 20.36 -2.25
C PRO A 34 11.17 18.88 -2.15
N PRO A 35 10.41 18.34 -3.11
CA PRO A 35 9.95 16.94 -3.05
C PRO A 35 11.11 15.94 -3.16
N LEU A 36 10.89 14.76 -2.60
CA LEU A 36 11.78 13.62 -2.75
C LEU A 36 11.50 12.88 -4.06
N VAL A 37 12.53 12.32 -4.68
CA VAL A 37 12.40 11.44 -5.85
C VAL A 37 12.63 10.01 -5.40
N LEU A 38 11.69 9.12 -5.71
CA LEU A 38 11.82 7.70 -5.37
C LEU A 38 12.01 6.92 -6.67
N GLN A 39 13.10 6.19 -6.78
CA GLN A 39 13.36 5.26 -7.88
C GLN A 39 13.10 3.83 -7.38
N ALA A 40 11.99 3.25 -7.81
CA ALA A 40 11.56 1.91 -7.43
C ALA A 40 11.87 0.91 -8.56
N VAL A 41 12.47 -0.22 -8.21
CA VAL A 41 12.77 -1.33 -9.12
C VAL A 41 12.34 -2.64 -8.46
N ALA A 42 11.55 -3.45 -9.17
CA ALA A 42 11.23 -4.81 -8.77
C ALA A 42 12.14 -5.82 -9.49
N VAL A 43 12.75 -6.72 -8.73
CA VAL A 43 13.51 -7.86 -9.27
C VAL A 43 13.09 -9.10 -8.49
N GLY A 44 12.50 -10.08 -9.18
CA GLY A 44 11.89 -11.23 -8.51
C GLY A 44 10.73 -10.80 -7.62
N ASP A 45 10.77 -11.18 -6.36
CA ASP A 45 9.78 -10.92 -5.31
C ASP A 45 10.16 -9.73 -4.42
N ARG A 46 11.01 -8.82 -4.90
CA ARG A 46 11.50 -7.70 -4.08
C ARG A 46 11.46 -6.38 -4.80
N TRP A 47 10.85 -5.39 -4.15
CA TRP A 47 11.00 -3.98 -4.48
C TRP A 47 12.23 -3.39 -3.77
N THR A 48 13.11 -2.74 -4.53
CA THR A 48 14.14 -1.84 -4.02
C THR A 48 13.78 -0.41 -4.40
N ILE A 49 13.71 0.48 -3.41
CA ILE A 49 13.29 1.87 -3.58
C ILE A 49 14.39 2.79 -3.06
N LEU A 50 15.00 3.55 -3.97
CA LEU A 50 15.98 4.57 -3.64
C LEU A 50 15.27 5.91 -3.45
N VAL A 51 15.31 6.44 -2.24
CA VAL A 51 14.80 7.77 -1.91
C VAL A 51 15.92 8.78 -2.10
N GLN A 52 15.67 9.80 -2.91
CA GLN A 52 16.65 10.80 -3.30
C GLN A 52 16.19 12.21 -2.94
N GLU A 53 17.10 12.99 -2.36
CA GLU A 53 16.96 14.41 -2.11
C GLU A 53 17.98 15.16 -2.97
N GLY A 54 17.53 16.04 -3.88
CA GLY A 54 18.43 16.75 -4.78
C GLY A 54 19.30 15.84 -5.66
N GLY A 55 18.87 14.60 -5.91
CA GLY A 55 19.61 13.59 -6.68
C GLY A 55 20.60 12.75 -5.86
N VAL A 56 20.73 13.00 -4.56
CA VAL A 56 21.57 12.21 -3.65
C VAL A 56 20.70 11.20 -2.91
N GLU A 57 21.16 9.95 -2.81
CA GLU A 57 20.47 8.90 -2.04
C GLU A 57 20.43 9.27 -0.55
N ALA A 58 19.23 9.45 -0.01
CA ALA A 58 18.98 9.69 1.40
C ALA A 58 18.64 8.38 2.13
N GLN A 59 17.97 7.45 1.46
CA GLN A 59 17.52 6.18 2.03
C GLN A 59 17.33 5.12 0.94
N ARG A 60 17.56 3.85 1.31
CA ARG A 60 17.15 2.67 0.55
C ARG A 60 16.09 1.93 1.36
N ILE A 61 14.99 1.55 0.70
CA ILE A 61 13.90 0.75 1.26
C ILE A 61 13.79 -0.53 0.45
N GLU A 62 13.68 -1.67 1.13
CA GLU A 62 13.52 -2.98 0.51
C GLU A 62 12.27 -3.64 1.09
N VAL A 63 11.39 -4.12 0.22
CA VAL A 63 10.12 -4.74 0.59
C VAL A 63 9.92 -5.98 -0.26
N GLU A 64 9.63 -7.11 0.37
CA GLU A 64 9.25 -8.34 -0.32
C GLU A 64 7.79 -8.22 -0.79
N SER A 65 7.51 -8.73 -1.99
CA SER A 65 6.23 -8.57 -2.66
C SER A 65 6.00 -9.73 -3.62
N ASP A 66 4.83 -10.37 -3.51
CA ASP A 66 4.36 -11.33 -4.51
C ASP A 66 3.67 -10.65 -5.71
N LEU A 67 3.61 -9.30 -5.70
CA LEU A 67 3.01 -8.44 -6.73
C LEU A 67 4.05 -7.51 -7.38
N PRO A 68 5.13 -8.01 -8.00
CA PRO A 68 6.17 -7.17 -8.61
C PRO A 68 5.68 -6.33 -9.80
N GLU A 69 4.53 -6.64 -10.38
CA GLU A 69 3.86 -5.87 -11.44
C GLU A 69 3.01 -4.71 -10.90
N VAL A 70 2.58 -4.79 -9.63
CA VAL A 70 1.82 -3.72 -8.99
C VAL A 70 2.83 -2.70 -8.47
N ARG A 71 2.82 -1.52 -9.08
CA ARG A 71 3.78 -0.46 -8.73
C ARG A 71 3.44 0.18 -7.38
N PRO A 72 4.44 0.61 -6.58
CA PRO A 72 4.21 1.44 -5.41
C PRO A 72 3.45 2.75 -5.73
N ARG A 73 2.84 3.34 -4.71
CA ARG A 73 2.01 4.54 -4.82
C ARG A 73 2.37 5.56 -3.73
N LEU A 74 1.94 6.79 -3.96
CA LEU A 74 2.08 7.89 -3.02
C LEU A 74 0.71 8.42 -2.64
N ALA A 75 0.43 8.51 -1.34
CA ALA A 75 -0.75 9.16 -0.82
C ALA A 75 -0.53 9.59 0.63
N ASP A 76 -0.96 10.80 0.96
CA ASP A 76 -1.01 11.32 2.33
C ASP A 76 -2.00 10.47 3.15
N ALA A 77 -1.48 9.63 4.05
CA ALA A 77 -2.20 8.66 4.85
C ALA A 77 -2.60 9.24 6.22
N ASN A 78 -1.74 10.07 6.82
CA ASN A 78 -1.89 10.57 8.19
C ASN A 78 -2.47 12.01 8.30
N GLY A 79 -2.59 12.75 7.19
CA GLY A 79 -3.17 14.10 7.20
C GLY A 79 -2.18 15.24 7.26
N ASP A 80 -0.88 14.96 7.28
CA ASP A 80 0.15 15.99 7.45
C ASP A 80 0.50 16.73 6.14
N ARG A 81 -0.13 16.35 5.01
CA ARG A 81 0.09 16.86 3.64
C ARG A 81 1.43 16.46 3.03
N ALA A 82 2.20 15.59 3.67
CA ALA A 82 3.31 14.88 3.06
C ALA A 82 2.79 13.63 2.33
N ALA A 83 3.49 13.23 1.28
CA ALA A 83 3.12 12.05 0.50
C ALA A 83 3.74 10.79 1.11
N ASP A 84 2.92 9.93 1.71
CA ASP A 84 3.39 8.65 2.26
C ASP A 84 3.53 7.60 1.16
N LEU A 85 4.43 6.64 1.37
CA LEU A 85 4.74 5.57 0.42
C LEU A 85 3.95 4.31 0.74
N TRP A 86 3.29 3.77 -0.28
CA TRP A 86 2.50 2.56 -0.23
C TRP A 86 3.13 1.53 -1.16
N VAL A 87 3.62 0.42 -0.62
CA VAL A 87 4.26 -0.65 -1.38
C VAL A 87 3.38 -1.90 -1.34
N PRO A 88 2.94 -2.47 -2.47
CA PRO A 88 2.11 -3.67 -2.46
C PRO A 88 2.95 -4.88 -2.03
N VAL A 89 2.42 -5.73 -1.16
CA VAL A 89 3.15 -6.84 -0.53
C VAL A 89 2.52 -8.19 -0.91
N ILE A 90 1.21 -8.34 -0.71
CA ILE A 90 0.49 -9.59 -0.94
C ILE A 90 -0.74 -9.37 -1.81
N GLY A 91 -0.83 -10.15 -2.89
CA GLY A 91 -2.00 -10.34 -3.72
C GLY A 91 -2.72 -11.64 -3.38
N GLY A 92 -3.64 -11.60 -2.42
CA GLY A 92 -4.39 -12.77 -1.99
C GLY A 92 -5.85 -12.42 -1.72
N ASN A 93 -6.77 -13.12 -2.39
CA ASN A 93 -8.20 -12.78 -2.51
C ASN A 93 -8.43 -11.47 -3.30
N VAL A 94 -9.59 -10.84 -3.11
CA VAL A 94 -9.92 -9.56 -3.79
C VAL A 94 -9.07 -8.42 -3.20
N ASN A 95 -8.62 -8.52 -1.95
CA ASN A 95 -7.91 -7.47 -1.23
C ASN A 95 -6.40 -7.48 -1.55
N THR A 96 -5.76 -6.31 -1.53
CA THR A 96 -4.30 -6.19 -1.63
C THR A 96 -3.74 -5.70 -0.29
N ALA A 97 -2.70 -6.37 0.21
CA ALA A 97 -1.93 -5.90 1.36
C ALA A 97 -0.86 -4.89 0.92
N TRP A 98 -0.71 -3.82 1.69
CA TRP A 98 0.21 -2.73 1.44
C TRP A 98 1.07 -2.46 2.66
N ASP A 99 2.38 -2.40 2.44
CA ASP A 99 3.35 -1.85 3.37
C ASP A 99 3.25 -0.33 3.33
N LEU A 100 2.88 0.28 4.45
CA LEU A 100 2.73 1.73 4.60
C LEU A 100 3.96 2.33 5.27
N TRP A 101 4.53 3.33 4.61
CA TRP A 101 5.71 4.06 5.04
C TRP A 101 5.39 5.55 5.12
N LEU A 102 5.33 6.10 6.33
CA LEU A 102 5.08 7.52 6.53
C LEU A 102 6.31 8.35 6.23
N MET A 103 6.11 9.46 5.52
CA MET A 103 7.18 10.43 5.34
C MET A 103 7.48 11.15 6.66
N ARG A 104 8.76 11.40 6.90
CA ARG A 104 9.29 12.34 7.89
C ARG A 104 9.81 13.56 7.14
N PRO A 105 8.98 14.60 6.93
CA PRO A 105 9.32 15.72 6.04
C PRO A 105 10.66 16.38 6.37
N GLU A 106 10.90 16.57 7.67
CA GLU A 106 12.09 17.18 8.26
C GLU A 106 13.35 16.32 8.11
N GLU A 107 13.20 15.00 7.99
CA GLU A 107 14.33 14.06 7.88
C GLU A 107 14.63 13.65 6.43
N ALA A 108 13.80 14.06 5.45
CA ALA A 108 13.90 13.61 4.06
C ALA A 108 13.82 12.08 3.91
N ARG A 109 13.10 11.40 4.81
CA ARG A 109 13.08 9.94 4.95
C ARG A 109 11.67 9.42 5.14
N PHE A 110 11.52 8.10 5.04
CA PHE A 110 10.31 7.37 5.35
C PHE A 110 10.55 6.40 6.50
N ARG A 111 9.53 6.20 7.33
CA ARG A 111 9.51 5.18 8.39
C ARG A 111 8.34 4.25 8.18
N ARG A 112 8.56 2.94 8.31
CA ARG A 112 7.50 1.94 8.19
C ARG A 112 6.51 2.14 9.34
N ALA A 113 5.24 2.35 8.99
CA ALA A 113 4.14 2.46 9.94
C ALA A 113 3.51 1.10 10.23
N GLY A 114 3.43 0.23 9.23
CA GLY A 114 2.80 -1.08 9.35
C GLY A 114 2.32 -1.60 8.00
N GLU A 115 1.45 -2.60 8.04
CA GLU A 115 0.79 -3.18 6.88
C GLU A 115 -0.72 -3.00 7.04
N LEU A 116 -1.44 -2.81 5.94
CA LEU A 116 -2.89 -2.84 5.90
C LEU A 116 -3.40 -3.45 4.59
N SER A 117 -4.57 -4.07 4.63
CA SER A 117 -5.17 -4.76 3.49
C SER A 117 -6.51 -4.13 3.09
N GLY A 118 -6.76 -4.04 1.79
CA GLY A 118 -8.04 -3.51 1.29
C GLY A 118 -8.15 -3.45 -0.24
N LEU A 119 -9.32 -3.02 -0.68
CA LEU A 119 -9.76 -2.69 -2.04
C LEU A 119 -9.81 -1.19 -2.31
N GLY A 120 -9.48 -0.40 -1.30
CA GLY A 120 -9.64 1.04 -1.34
C GLY A 120 -9.41 1.65 0.02
N PHE A 121 -8.85 2.86 -0.02
CA PHE A 121 -8.45 3.57 1.18
C PHE A 121 -9.01 4.99 1.19
N SER A 122 -9.32 5.51 2.36
CA SER A 122 -9.80 6.88 2.55
C SER A 122 -9.36 7.46 3.87
N ARG A 123 -9.53 8.77 4.04
CA ARG A 123 -9.55 9.42 5.35
C ARG A 123 -10.94 9.90 5.68
N ASP A 124 -11.44 9.54 6.86
CA ASP A 124 -12.74 10.00 7.31
C ASP A 124 -12.71 11.45 7.83
N GLY A 125 -13.87 11.96 8.28
CA GLY A 125 -13.99 13.32 8.81
C GLY A 125 -13.21 13.57 10.11
N ALA A 126 -12.80 12.51 10.81
CA ALA A 126 -11.96 12.59 12.01
C ALA A 126 -10.46 12.44 11.68
N GLY A 127 -10.09 12.29 10.41
CA GLY A 127 -8.70 12.11 9.96
C GLY A 127 -8.18 10.68 10.09
N ARG A 128 -9.01 9.70 10.45
CA ARG A 128 -8.61 8.30 10.56
C ARG A 128 -8.43 7.69 9.18
N LEU A 129 -7.45 6.81 9.06
CA LEU A 129 -7.24 6.03 7.85
C LEU A 129 -8.25 4.86 7.83
N VAL A 130 -8.99 4.73 6.74
CA VAL A 130 -10.01 3.68 6.58
C VAL A 130 -9.61 2.79 5.43
N ALA A 131 -9.50 1.49 5.70
CA ALA A 131 -9.36 0.45 4.69
C ALA A 131 -10.72 -0.19 4.44
N LEU A 132 -11.13 -0.25 3.18
CA LEU A 132 -12.30 -1.01 2.76
C LEU A 132 -11.84 -2.38 2.29
N ALA A 133 -12.41 -3.45 2.83
CA ALA A 133 -12.09 -4.81 2.43
C ALA A 133 -13.34 -5.62 2.10
N ARG A 134 -13.13 -6.67 1.31
CA ARG A 134 -14.13 -7.68 1.02
C ARG A 134 -13.92 -8.88 1.93
N ASP A 135 -14.96 -9.23 2.67
CA ASP A 135 -14.99 -10.41 3.53
C ASP A 135 -15.94 -11.45 2.95
N GLY A 136 -15.36 -12.37 2.18
CA GLY A 136 -16.10 -13.42 1.48
C GLY A 136 -17.11 -12.90 0.45
N CYS A 137 -18.21 -13.64 0.27
CA CYS A 137 -19.22 -13.35 -0.75
C CYS A 137 -20.17 -12.22 -0.38
N CYS A 138 -20.33 -11.95 0.91
CA CYS A 138 -21.59 -11.44 1.42
C CYS A 138 -21.40 -10.38 2.51
N ALA A 139 -20.16 -9.97 2.77
CA ALA A 139 -19.84 -8.89 3.70
C ALA A 139 -18.76 -7.96 3.14
N MET A 140 -18.72 -6.77 3.68
CA MET A 140 -17.63 -5.82 3.50
C MET A 140 -17.25 -5.24 4.86
N SER A 141 -15.95 -5.07 5.11
CA SER A 141 -15.46 -4.40 6.30
C SER A 141 -14.86 -3.04 5.96
N TYR A 142 -15.00 -2.14 6.93
CA TYR A 142 -14.35 -0.86 6.99
C TYR A 142 -13.51 -0.86 8.26
N LEU A 143 -12.19 -1.01 8.11
CA LEU A 143 -11.26 -1.03 9.23
C LEU A 143 -10.69 0.38 9.41
N PHE A 144 -10.90 0.95 10.59
CA PHE A 144 -10.47 2.29 10.94
C PHE A 144 -9.17 2.23 11.73
N HIS A 145 -8.23 3.09 11.37
CA HIS A 145 -6.90 3.15 11.94
C HIS A 145 -6.54 4.55 12.39
N ASP A 146 -5.63 4.63 13.34
CA ASP A 146 -4.84 5.82 13.64
C ASP A 146 -3.34 5.49 13.56
N PHE A 147 -2.54 6.51 13.85
CA PHE A 147 -1.11 6.41 14.01
C PHE A 147 -0.75 6.82 15.43
N ASP A 148 0.07 6.03 16.12
CA ASP A 148 0.56 6.41 17.44
C ASP A 148 1.61 7.55 17.38
N ALA A 149 2.10 7.95 18.55
CA ALA A 149 3.09 9.02 18.68
C ALA A 149 4.41 8.73 17.93
N GLU A 150 4.73 7.45 17.70
CA GLU A 150 5.90 7.03 16.94
C GLU A 150 5.60 6.90 15.44
N GLY A 151 4.35 7.07 15.02
CA GLY A 151 3.90 6.92 13.64
C GLY A 151 3.60 5.48 13.24
N ARG A 152 3.38 4.57 14.19
CA ARG A 152 3.00 3.18 13.89
C ARG A 152 1.49 3.10 13.69
N LEU A 153 1.09 2.35 12.67
CA LEU A 153 -0.31 2.11 12.33
C LEU A 153 -0.97 1.25 13.42
N ARG A 154 -2.18 1.63 13.81
CA ARG A 154 -2.96 0.91 14.81
C ARG A 154 -4.41 0.80 14.38
N GLU A 155 -4.97 -0.40 14.55
CA GLU A 155 -6.38 -0.64 14.33
C GLU A 155 -7.20 -0.14 15.53
N LEU A 156 -8.28 0.59 15.24
CA LEU A 156 -9.14 1.18 16.27
C LEU A 156 -10.43 0.39 16.44
N PHE A 157 -11.16 0.19 15.35
CA PHE A 157 -12.43 -0.52 15.30
C PHE A 157 -12.75 -0.87 13.85
N ALA A 158 -13.68 -1.81 13.68
CA ALA A 158 -14.22 -2.15 12.38
C ALA A 158 -15.72 -1.80 12.31
N ILE A 159 -16.20 -1.54 11.10
CA ILE A 159 -17.62 -1.55 10.78
C ILE A 159 -17.81 -2.60 9.69
N GLU A 160 -18.65 -3.58 9.94
CA GLU A 160 -19.01 -4.60 8.96
C GLU A 160 -20.36 -4.26 8.35
N ARG A 161 -20.49 -4.48 7.04
CA ARG A 161 -21.75 -4.46 6.33
C ARG A 161 -22.01 -5.79 5.63
N ARG A 162 -23.08 -6.46 6.03
CA ARG A 162 -23.66 -7.60 5.31
C ARG A 162 -24.38 -7.13 4.05
N LEU A 163 -24.19 -7.86 2.96
CA LEU A 163 -24.80 -7.61 1.66
C LEU A 163 -25.96 -8.56 1.34
N ASP A 164 -26.06 -9.64 2.09
CA ASP A 164 -27.11 -10.66 1.96
C ASP A 164 -28.35 -10.39 2.84
N THR A 165 -28.28 -9.35 3.68
CA THR A 165 -29.36 -8.98 4.59
C THR A 165 -30.02 -7.67 4.15
N PRO A 166 -31.31 -7.67 3.80
CA PRO A 166 -32.02 -6.43 3.45
C PRO A 166 -32.18 -5.48 4.66
N GLY A 167 -32.01 -4.17 4.45
CA GLY A 167 -32.34 -3.12 5.42
C GLY A 167 -31.17 -2.53 6.24
N ARG A 168 -31.48 -1.64 7.19
CA ARG A 168 -30.49 -0.89 8.01
C ARG A 168 -29.79 -1.74 9.08
N GLY A 169 -30.31 -2.93 9.40
CA GLY A 169 -29.72 -3.86 10.36
C GLY A 169 -28.50 -4.63 9.85
N ALA A 170 -28.09 -4.39 8.60
CA ALA A 170 -26.98 -5.08 7.96
C ALA A 170 -25.62 -4.40 8.21
N CYS A 171 -25.52 -3.41 9.10
CA CYS A 171 -24.30 -2.66 9.35
C CYS A 171 -24.01 -2.56 10.85
N THR A 172 -22.91 -3.14 11.30
CA THR A 172 -22.58 -3.32 12.72
C THR A 172 -21.17 -2.83 13.00
N GLY A 173 -20.97 -2.25 14.17
CA GLY A 173 -19.64 -1.84 14.64
C GLY A 173 -19.03 -2.90 15.55
N GLN A 174 -17.73 -3.16 15.38
CA GLN A 174 -16.95 -4.07 16.21
C GLN A 174 -15.78 -3.32 16.85
N PRO A 175 -15.65 -3.31 18.19
CA PRO A 175 -14.49 -2.72 18.85
C PRO A 175 -13.23 -3.55 18.61
N ILE A 176 -12.10 -2.88 18.46
CA ILE A 176 -10.76 -3.50 18.46
C ILE A 176 -9.94 -2.91 19.61
N ALA A 177 -9.52 -1.65 19.48
CA ALA A 177 -8.89 -0.89 20.55
C ALA A 177 -9.89 0.04 21.26
N ILE A 178 -10.89 0.56 20.54
CA ILE A 178 -11.94 1.43 21.07
C ILE A 178 -13.31 1.02 20.54
N ALA A 179 -14.37 1.48 21.20
CA ALA A 179 -15.72 1.36 20.66
C ALA A 179 -15.89 2.23 19.40
N PRO A 180 -16.58 1.74 18.34
CA PRO A 180 -16.89 2.55 17.17
C PRO A 180 -17.66 3.82 17.56
N PRO A 181 -17.18 5.03 17.23
CA PRO A 181 -17.94 6.24 17.48
C PRO A 181 -19.26 6.22 16.72
N ALA A 182 -20.33 6.67 17.37
CA ALA A 182 -21.68 6.65 16.78
C ALA A 182 -21.77 7.44 15.46
N SER A 183 -20.98 8.51 15.30
CA SER A 183 -20.86 9.25 14.02
C SER A 183 -20.27 8.38 12.92
N ALA A 184 -19.13 7.73 13.17
CA ALA A 184 -18.46 6.85 12.22
C ALA A 184 -19.39 5.72 11.75
N LEU A 185 -20.12 5.10 12.69
CA LEU A 185 -21.11 4.07 12.40
C LEU A 185 -22.22 4.62 11.50
N ARG A 186 -22.86 5.74 11.88
CA ARG A 186 -23.94 6.32 11.08
C ARG A 186 -23.48 6.72 9.68
N GLU A 187 -22.33 7.38 9.55
CA GLU A 187 -21.79 7.84 8.27
C GLU A 187 -21.49 6.66 7.35
N THR A 188 -20.76 5.67 7.85
CA THR A 188 -20.37 4.48 7.07
C THR A 188 -21.60 3.67 6.66
N CYS A 189 -22.55 3.46 7.56
CA CYS A 189 -23.77 2.71 7.26
C CYS A 189 -24.73 3.45 6.32
N ALA A 190 -24.58 4.77 6.14
CA ALA A 190 -25.36 5.56 5.19
C ALA A 190 -24.80 5.50 3.74
N LEU A 191 -23.57 5.03 3.56
CA LEU A 191 -22.95 4.89 2.25
C LEU A 191 -23.63 3.81 1.40
N THR A 192 -23.43 3.83 0.09
CA THR A 192 -23.68 2.66 -0.74
C THR A 192 -22.65 1.58 -0.44
N ALA A 193 -23.01 0.30 -0.58
CA ALA A 193 -22.02 -0.77 -0.45
C ALA A 193 -20.89 -0.56 -1.49
N GLY A 194 -19.64 -0.63 -1.06
CA GLY A 194 -18.50 -0.32 -1.94
C GLY A 194 -17.93 1.10 -1.77
N ALA A 195 -18.71 2.04 -1.22
CA ALA A 195 -18.27 3.42 -1.10
C ALA A 195 -17.47 3.64 0.19
N LEU A 196 -16.43 4.48 0.09
CA LEU A 196 -15.57 4.86 1.21
C LEU A 196 -16.08 6.14 1.90
N PRO A 197 -15.94 6.27 3.23
CA PRO A 197 -16.23 7.51 3.93
C PRO A 197 -15.19 8.60 3.62
N GLY A 198 -15.58 9.85 3.76
CA GLY A 198 -14.66 10.99 3.66
C GLY A 198 -13.92 11.10 2.32
N ARG A 199 -12.60 11.35 2.39
CA ARG A 199 -11.76 11.62 1.22
C ARG A 199 -11.02 10.35 0.80
N ARG A 200 -11.35 9.84 -0.38
CA ARG A 200 -10.64 8.71 -1.00
C ARG A 200 -9.16 9.04 -1.26
N LEU A 201 -8.29 8.09 -0.98
CA LEU A 201 -6.86 8.14 -1.31
C LEU A 201 -6.61 7.58 -2.70
N ALA A 202 -5.59 8.08 -3.40
CA ALA A 202 -5.18 7.61 -4.73
C ALA A 202 -4.32 6.32 -4.65
N VAL A 203 -4.79 5.38 -3.83
CA VAL A 203 -4.26 4.02 -3.66
C VAL A 203 -5.42 3.09 -3.97
N PRO A 204 -5.24 2.03 -4.78
CA PRO A 204 -6.31 1.14 -5.22
C PRO A 204 -7.29 0.78 -4.11
#